data_AF-A0A0N1B4S2-F1
#
_entry.id   AF-A0A0N1B4S2-F1
#
_cell.length_a   1.000
_cell.length_b   1.000
_cell.length_c   1.000
_cell.angle_alpha   90.00
_cell.angle_beta   90.00
_cell.angle_gamma   90.00
#
_symmetry.space_group_name_H-M   'P 1'
#
loop_
_entity.id
_entity.type
_entity.pdbx_description
1 polymer ?
#
loop_
_entity_poly.entity_id
_entity_poly.type
_entity_poly.pdbx_seq_one_letter_code
_entity_poly.pdbx_strand_id
1 'polypeptide(L)'
;MAIVRDNLAKLESLHAAGASWVEIAATLAAQNVRHGSGAALTGRQLTGLIASVRRQQRRREAKLAQRATRPDLPNTGGPRLTLAADLAAPRSAPVLSALPTEDDLRRQQLASLDSLLKEDKP
;
A
#
# COMPACT_ATOMS: atom_id res chain seq x y z
N MET A 1 6.84 -6.58 -10.00
CA MET A 1 5.93 -5.83 -10.91
C MET A 1 6.40 -4.41 -11.25
N ALA A 2 7.27 -3.77 -10.46
CA ALA A 2 7.82 -2.44 -10.79
C ALA A 2 8.60 -2.43 -12.12
N ILE A 3 9.43 -3.45 -12.34
CA ILE A 3 10.29 -3.59 -13.53
C ILE A 3 9.54 -3.41 -14.87
N VAL A 4 8.37 -4.04 -15.03
CA VAL A 4 7.57 -3.94 -16.27
C VAL A 4 7.01 -2.53 -16.45
N ARG A 5 6.61 -1.88 -15.35
CA ARG A 5 6.13 -0.50 -15.39
C ARG A 5 7.28 0.46 -15.74
N ASP A 6 8.43 0.29 -15.12
CA ASP A 6 9.58 1.19 -15.25
C ASP A 6 10.25 1.06 -16.64
N ASN A 7 10.10 -0.08 -17.30
CA ASN A 7 10.69 -0.35 -18.62
C ASN A 7 9.65 -0.51 -19.75
N LEU A 8 8.41 -0.05 -19.55
CA LEU A 8 7.33 -0.20 -20.52
C LEU A 8 7.73 0.26 -21.93
N ALA A 9 8.34 1.45 -22.03
CA ALA A 9 8.77 2.03 -23.31
C ALA A 9 9.79 1.15 -24.05
N LYS A 10 10.74 0.54 -23.31
CA LYS A 10 11.74 -0.37 -23.90
C LYS A 10 11.12 -1.68 -24.36
N LEU A 11 10.16 -2.21 -23.60
CA LEU A 11 9.42 -3.42 -23.99
C LEU A 11 8.60 -3.18 -25.26
N GLU A 12 7.98 -2.00 -25.37
CA GLU A 12 7.25 -1.60 -26.57
C GLU A 12 8.18 -1.38 -27.78
N SER A 13 9.36 -0.81 -27.59
CA SER A 13 10.34 -0.67 -28.68
C SER A 13 10.85 -2.02 -29.17
N LEU A 14 11.07 -2.99 -28.28
CA LEU A 14 11.46 -4.35 -28.65
C LEU A 14 10.36 -5.03 -29.48
N HIS A 15 9.10 -4.88 -29.06
CA HIS A 15 7.98 -5.41 -29.83
C HIS A 15 7.80 -4.72 -31.19
N ALA A 16 7.99 -3.39 -31.24
CA ALA A 16 7.98 -2.64 -32.50
C ALA A 16 9.12 -3.05 -33.44
N ALA A 17 10.27 -3.47 -32.89
CA ALA A 17 11.38 -4.04 -33.64
C ALA A 17 11.15 -5.50 -34.09
N GLY A 18 9.99 -6.08 -33.78
CA GLY A 18 9.58 -7.41 -34.27
C GLY A 18 9.65 -8.54 -33.25
N ALA A 19 10.11 -8.30 -32.01
CA ALA A 19 10.13 -9.34 -30.98
C ALA A 19 8.71 -9.67 -30.50
N SER A 20 8.39 -10.96 -30.40
CA SER A 20 7.10 -11.37 -29.87
C SER A 20 7.03 -11.18 -28.35
N TRP A 21 5.82 -10.98 -27.80
CA TRP A 21 5.65 -10.92 -26.34
C TRP A 21 6.05 -12.21 -25.62
N VAL A 22 6.05 -13.35 -26.32
CA VAL A 22 6.49 -14.63 -25.76
C VAL A 22 8.00 -14.65 -25.58
N GLU A 23 8.77 -14.22 -26.59
CA GLU A 23 10.23 -14.11 -26.51
C GLU A 23 10.66 -13.07 -25.48
N ILE A 24 9.97 -11.92 -25.43
CA ILE A 24 10.22 -10.89 -24.43
C ILE A 24 9.94 -11.45 -23.02
N ALA A 25 8.86 -12.21 -22.83
CA ALA A 25 8.58 -12.84 -21.54
C ALA A 25 9.63 -13.90 -21.17
N ALA A 26 10.11 -14.69 -22.13
CA ALA A 26 11.15 -15.69 -21.91
C ALA A 26 12.50 -15.04 -21.52
N THR A 27 12.89 -13.97 -22.21
CA THR A 27 14.12 -13.21 -21.87
C THR A 27 14.01 -12.53 -20.50
N LEU A 28 12.84 -12.01 -20.14
CA LEU A 28 12.58 -11.51 -18.79
C LEU A 28 12.68 -12.62 -17.73
N ALA A 29 12.13 -13.80 -18.02
CA ALA A 29 12.24 -14.95 -17.12
C ALA A 29 13.71 -15.40 -16.95
N ALA A 30 14.51 -15.37 -18.01
CA ALA A 30 15.95 -15.65 -17.96
C ALA A 30 16.72 -14.62 -17.10
N GLN A 31 16.25 -13.37 -17.06
CA GLN A 31 16.73 -12.33 -16.15
C GLN A 31 16.16 -12.45 -14.73
N ASN A 32 15.56 -13.58 -14.39
CA ASN A 32 14.95 -13.89 -13.10
C ASN A 32 13.76 -12.97 -12.73
N VAL A 33 13.13 -12.34 -13.74
CA VAL A 33 11.87 -11.60 -13.53
C VAL A 33 10.74 -12.61 -13.43
N ARG A 34 10.24 -12.77 -12.20
CA ARG A 34 9.19 -13.73 -11.86
C ARG A 34 7.87 -13.05 -11.52
N HIS A 35 6.80 -13.79 -11.70
CA HIS A 35 5.48 -13.44 -11.18
C HIS A 35 5.49 -13.48 -9.65
N GLY A 36 4.52 -12.84 -8.99
CA GLY A 36 4.44 -12.77 -7.52
C GLY A 36 4.34 -14.14 -6.83
N SER A 37 3.93 -15.17 -7.56
CA SER A 37 3.90 -16.58 -7.12
C SER A 37 5.24 -17.32 -7.31
N GLY A 38 6.30 -16.64 -7.77
CA GLY A 38 7.60 -17.26 -8.06
C GLY A 38 7.69 -17.99 -9.41
N ALA A 39 6.59 -18.08 -10.15
CA ALA A 39 6.57 -18.66 -11.50
C ALA A 39 7.21 -17.72 -12.54
N ALA A 40 7.75 -18.30 -13.61
CA ALA A 40 8.22 -17.53 -14.76
C ALA A 40 7.07 -16.75 -15.41
N LEU A 41 7.39 -15.56 -15.94
CA LEU A 41 6.40 -14.74 -16.63
C LEU A 41 6.09 -15.34 -18.00
N THR A 42 4.81 -15.50 -18.34
CA THR A 42 4.40 -15.94 -19.69
C THR A 42 4.05 -14.76 -20.59
N GLY A 43 4.09 -14.94 -21.92
CA GLY A 43 3.73 -13.89 -22.88
C GLY A 43 2.30 -13.34 -22.71
N ARG A 44 1.34 -14.22 -22.39
CA ARG A 44 -0.05 -13.82 -22.09
C ARG A 44 -0.13 -12.96 -20.83
N GLN A 45 0.60 -13.34 -19.78
CA GLN A 45 0.68 -12.55 -18.54
C GLN A 45 1.34 -11.20 -18.80
N LEU A 46 2.45 -11.16 -19.54
CA LEU A 46 3.13 -9.93 -19.91
C LEU A 46 2.20 -8.97 -20.66
N THR A 47 1.46 -9.46 -21.64
CA THR A 47 0.49 -8.66 -22.41
C THR A 47 -0.59 -8.08 -21.49
N GLY A 48 -1.14 -8.88 -20.58
CA GLY A 48 -2.12 -8.43 -19.59
C GLY A 48 -1.56 -7.36 -18.64
N LEU A 49 -0.29 -7.50 -18.24
CA LEU A 49 0.39 -6.52 -17.41
C LEU A 49 0.61 -5.20 -18.13
N ILE A 50 1.04 -5.23 -19.38
CA ILE A 50 1.20 -4.04 -20.23
C ILE A 50 -0.14 -3.30 -20.34
N ALA A 51 -1.22 -4.02 -20.66
CA ALA A 51 -2.56 -3.44 -20.74
C ALA A 51 -3.01 -2.80 -19.41
N SER A 52 -2.74 -3.47 -18.29
CA SER A 52 -3.04 -2.96 -16.94
C SER A 52 -2.23 -1.69 -16.62
N VAL A 53 -0.92 -1.69 -16.91
CA VAL A 53 -0.04 -0.53 -16.70
C VAL A 53 -0.52 0.66 -17.53
N ARG A 54 -0.83 0.47 -18.81
CA ARG A 54 -1.40 1.53 -19.67
C ARG A 54 -2.71 2.08 -19.12
N ARG A 55 -3.60 1.21 -18.61
CA ARG A 55 -4.85 1.64 -17.98
C ARG A 55 -4.61 2.46 -16.72
N GLN A 56 -3.66 2.04 -15.89
CA GLN A 56 -3.29 2.77 -14.68
C GLN A 56 -2.66 4.12 -14.99
N GLN A 57 -1.80 4.19 -16.01
CA GLN A 57 -1.16 5.43 -16.44
C GLN A 57 -2.20 6.44 -16.94
N ARG A 58 -3.10 6.03 -17.84
CA ARG A 58 -4.22 6.87 -18.29
C ARG A 58 -5.10 7.37 -17.14
N ARG A 59 -5.38 6.50 -16.15
CA ARG A 59 -6.14 6.89 -14.96
C ARG A 59 -5.39 7.91 -14.10
N ARG A 60 -4.06 7.79 -13.97
CA ARG A 60 -3.24 8.75 -13.23
C ARG A 60 -3.22 10.10 -13.95
N GLU A 61 -2.99 10.10 -15.25
CA GLU A 61 -3.00 11.30 -16.09
C GLU A 61 -4.36 12.01 -16.03
N ALA A 62 -5.47 11.29 -16.17
CA ALA A 62 -6.81 11.86 -16.04
C ALA A 62 -7.05 12.48 -14.65
N LYS A 63 -6.61 11.81 -13.58
CA LYS A 63 -6.71 12.36 -12.21
C LYS A 63 -5.84 13.59 -12.02
N LEU A 64 -4.63 13.61 -12.58
CA LEU A 64 -3.74 14.76 -12.52
C LEU A 64 -4.32 15.94 -13.31
N ALA A 65 -4.86 15.71 -14.50
CA ALA A 65 -5.55 16.72 -15.29
C ALA A 65 -6.76 17.30 -14.53
N GLN A 66 -7.62 16.45 -13.95
CA GLN A 66 -8.76 16.90 -13.14
C GLN A 66 -8.34 17.71 -11.90
N ARG A 67 -7.21 17.35 -11.28
CA ARG A 67 -6.66 18.11 -10.15
C ARG A 67 -6.07 19.44 -10.58
N ALA A 68 -5.44 19.51 -11.76
CA ALA A 68 -4.88 20.76 -12.28
C ALA A 68 -5.96 21.79 -12.64
N THR A 69 -7.17 21.36 -12.99
CA THR A 69 -8.30 22.25 -13.28
C THR A 69 -9.04 22.75 -12.04
N ARG A 70 -8.67 22.26 -10.84
CA ARG A 70 -9.34 22.61 -9.59
C ARG A 70 -8.75 23.89 -8.99
N PRO A 71 -9.50 25.00 -8.94
CA PRO A 71 -8.98 26.28 -8.44
C PRO A 71 -8.78 26.28 -6.91
N ASP A 72 -9.43 25.36 -6.20
CA ASP A 72 -9.35 25.16 -4.75
C ASP A 72 -8.08 24.41 -4.32
N LEU A 73 -7.38 23.76 -5.26
CA LEU A 73 -6.24 22.91 -4.93
C LEU A 73 -4.93 23.72 -5.06
N PRO A 74 -4.10 23.81 -4.00
CA PRO A 74 -2.84 24.51 -4.09
C PRO A 74 -1.94 23.82 -5.13
N ASN A 75 -1.40 24.60 -6.06
CA ASN A 75 -0.44 24.11 -7.05
C ASN A 75 0.76 23.50 -6.30
N THR A 76 1.05 22.22 -6.51
CA THR A 76 1.98 21.41 -5.71
C THR A 76 3.46 21.82 -5.84
N GLY A 77 3.74 22.98 -6.45
CA GLY A 77 5.06 23.62 -6.46
C GLY A 77 5.39 24.42 -5.20
N GLY A 78 4.45 24.53 -4.24
CA GLY A 78 4.70 25.16 -2.94
C GLY A 78 5.60 24.33 -2.02
N PRO A 79 6.26 24.97 -1.03
CA PRO A 79 7.13 24.29 -0.08
C PRO A 79 6.35 23.19 0.67
N ARG A 80 6.87 21.95 0.61
CA ARG A 80 6.30 20.81 1.30
C ARG A 80 6.36 21.06 2.80
N LEU A 81 5.20 21.12 3.46
CA LEU A 81 5.12 21.24 4.91
C LEU A 81 5.82 20.04 5.54
N THR A 82 6.89 20.29 6.28
CA THR A 82 7.57 19.30 7.12
C THR A 82 7.01 19.38 8.53
N LEU A 83 6.91 18.23 9.20
CA LEU A 83 6.56 18.21 10.61
C LEU A 83 7.64 18.95 11.41
N ALA A 84 7.22 19.65 12.47
CA ALA A 84 8.15 20.20 13.45
C ALA A 84 9.00 19.08 14.05
N ALA A 85 10.26 19.36 14.41
CA ALA A 85 11.23 18.37 14.86
C ALA A 85 10.70 17.50 16.03
N ASP A 86 9.90 18.11 16.92
CA ASP A 86 9.28 17.46 18.07
C ASP A 86 8.28 16.35 17.69
N LEU A 87 7.59 16.52 16.55
CA LEU A 87 6.63 15.55 16.00
C LEU A 87 7.26 14.57 15.01
N ALA A 88 8.45 14.88 14.51
CA ALA A 88 9.18 14.04 13.57
C ALA A 88 9.97 12.91 14.26
N ALA A 89 10.21 13.03 15.57
CA ALA A 89 10.87 11.99 16.34
C ALA A 89 9.97 10.74 16.42
N PRO A 90 10.50 9.54 16.12
CA PRO A 90 9.77 8.32 16.38
C PRO A 90 9.50 8.23 17.88
N ARG A 91 8.23 8.35 18.26
CA ARG A 91 7.80 8.17 19.65
C ARG A 91 8.28 6.79 20.09
N SER A 92 9.21 6.75 21.04
CA SER A 92 9.58 5.51 21.71
C SER A 92 8.27 4.86 22.17
N ALA A 93 7.99 3.65 21.69
CA ALA A 93 6.79 2.94 22.08
C ALA A 93 6.80 2.91 23.62
N PRO A 94 5.74 3.40 24.29
CA PRO A 94 5.67 3.22 25.73
C PRO A 94 5.82 1.72 25.96
N VAL A 95 6.77 1.34 26.81
CA VAL A 95 6.78 -0.01 27.38
C VAL A 95 5.37 -0.19 27.89
N LEU A 96 4.64 -1.12 27.29
CA LEU A 96 3.29 -1.48 27.72
C LEU A 96 3.48 -2.08 29.12
N SER A 97 3.55 -1.23 30.14
CA SER A 97 3.29 -1.63 31.52
C SER A 97 1.96 -2.33 31.45
N ALA A 98 1.97 -3.65 31.68
CA ALA A 98 0.83 -4.54 31.50
C ALA A 98 -0.43 -3.87 32.02
N LEU A 99 -1.20 -3.29 31.09
CA LEU A 99 -2.46 -2.68 31.45
C LEU A 99 -3.37 -3.82 31.90
N PRO A 100 -4.16 -3.63 32.97
CA PRO A 100 -5.09 -4.64 33.41
C PRO A 100 -5.95 -5.07 32.22
N THR A 101 -6.07 -6.38 32.03
CA THR A 101 -6.86 -6.92 30.94
C THR A 101 -8.33 -6.56 31.18
N GLU A 102 -9.15 -6.55 30.14
CA GLU A 102 -10.59 -6.31 30.29
C GLU A 102 -11.24 -7.23 31.35
N ASP A 103 -10.79 -8.48 31.43
CA ASP A 103 -11.22 -9.44 32.45
C ASP A 103 -10.86 -9.00 33.88
N ASP A 104 -9.70 -8.37 34.08
CA ASP A 104 -9.27 -7.86 35.40
C ASP A 104 -10.17 -6.71 35.84
N LEU A 105 -10.52 -5.82 34.91
CA LEU A 105 -11.44 -4.71 35.15
C LEU A 105 -12.85 -5.20 35.47
N ARG A 106 -13.36 -6.22 34.74
CA ARG A 106 -14.68 -6.82 35.01
C ARG A 106 -14.73 -7.47 36.39
N ARG A 107 -13.67 -8.16 36.82
CA ARG A 107 -13.59 -8.76 38.16
C ARG A 107 -13.54 -7.72 39.27
N GLN A 108 -12.78 -6.64 39.09
CA GLN A 108 -12.74 -5.54 40.06
C GLN A 108 -14.10 -4.85 40.21
N GLN A 109 -14.81 -4.61 39.11
CA GLN A 109 -16.15 -4.02 39.14
C GLN A 109 -17.19 -4.94 39.78
N LEU A 110 -17.14 -6.25 39.53
CA LEU A 110 -18.03 -7.19 40.22
C LEU A 110 -17.74 -7.25 41.72
N ALA A 111 -16.47 -7.25 42.11
CA ALA A 111 -16.07 -7.24 43.53
C ALA A 111 -16.51 -5.95 44.26
N SER A 112 -16.50 -4.79 43.59
CA SER A 112 -16.99 -3.55 44.20
C SER A 112 -18.51 -3.56 44.37
N LEU A 113 -19.24 -4.20 43.45
CA LEU A 113 -20.71 -4.37 43.52
C LEU A 113 -21.16 -5.44 44.53
N ASP A 114 -20.27 -6.35 44.94
CA ASP A 114 -20.58 -7.44 45.88
C ASP A 114 -21.00 -6.92 47.27
N SER A 115 -20.53 -5.72 47.64
CA SER A 115 -20.94 -5.01 48.86
C SER A 115 -22.40 -4.50 48.82
N LEU A 116 -22.91 -4.17 47.62
CA LEU A 116 -24.30 -3.73 47.39
C LEU A 116 -25.26 -4.92 47.26
N LEU A 117 -24.76 -6.08 46.85
CA LEU A 117 -25.57 -7.30 46.71
C LEU A 117 -25.73 -8.08 48.03
N LYS A 118 -24.95 -7.73 49.06
CA LYS A 118 -24.96 -8.41 50.37
C LYS A 118 -25.68 -7.64 51.48
N GLU A 119 -26.20 -6.44 51.22
CA GLU A 119 -27.11 -5.75 52.15
C GLU A 119 -28.56 -5.86 51.69
N ASP A 120 -29.20 -6.93 52.15
CA ASP A 120 -30.44 -6.92 52.95
C ASP A 120 -31.05 -8.32 52.86
N LYS A 121 -30.61 -9.19 53.77
CA LYS A 121 -31.40 -10.34 54.17
C LYS A 121 -31.88 -10.05 55.60
N PRO A 122 -33.19 -9.89 55.85
CA PRO A 122 -33.72 -9.78 57.21
C PRO A 122 -33.43 -11.05 58.03
#